data_AF-A0A9D6NHL7-F1
#
_entry.id   AF-A0A9D6NHL7-F1
#
_cell.length_a   1.000
_cell.length_b   1.000
_cell.length_c   1.000
_cell.angle_alpha   90.00
_cell.angle_beta   90.00
_cell.angle_gamma   90.00
#
_symmetry.space_group_name_H-M   'P 1'
#
loop_
_entity.id
_entity.type
_entity.pdbx_description
1 polymer ?
#
loop_
_entity_poly.entity_id
_entity_poly.type
_entity_poly.pdbx_seq_one_letter_code
_entity_poly.pdbx_strand_id
1 'polypeptide(L)'
;MSPLEEALRLTVDRLRDDGLGFALVGGLAVSAHTEPRVTRDVDLAVDVTHDRQAECLVRALLVQEFQLTALLEHEVTGRLVTARLIAPLREPTIVDLLFASSGIEPEIVARGYHRGRDLVSELQRWLPSPRHPRG
;
A
#
# COMPACT_ATOMS: atom_id res chain seq x y z
N MET A 1 1.50 -17.81 3.12
CA MET A 1 1.12 -16.38 3.06
C MET A 1 0.32 -16.18 1.80
N SER A 2 -0.69 -15.29 1.82
CA SER A 2 -1.41 -14.92 0.60
C SER A 2 -0.55 -13.97 -0.25
N PRO A 3 -0.78 -13.87 -1.58
CA PRO A 3 -0.11 -12.89 -2.42
C PRO A 3 -0.28 -11.46 -1.91
N LEU A 4 -1.45 -11.15 -1.33
CA LEU A 4 -1.75 -9.85 -0.73
C LEU A 4 -0.86 -9.55 0.49
N GLU A 5 -0.66 -10.54 1.36
CA GLU A 5 0.22 -10.41 2.54
C GLU A 5 1.68 -10.21 2.12
N GLU A 6 2.11 -10.93 1.09
CA GLU A 6 3.47 -10.84 0.57
C GLU A 6 3.72 -9.49 -0.11
N ALA A 7 2.79 -9.01 -0.94
CA ALA A 7 2.88 -7.69 -1.57
C ALA A 7 2.93 -6.58 -0.52
N LEU A 8 2.03 -6.62 0.47
CA LEU A 8 2.03 -5.65 1.57
C LEU A 8 3.36 -5.67 2.34
N ARG A 9 3.90 -6.86 2.62
CA ARG A 9 5.18 -6.98 3.32
C ARG A 9 6.32 -6.34 2.55
N LEU A 10 6.49 -6.67 1.26
CA LEU A 10 7.53 -6.10 0.42
C LEU A 10 7.44 -4.56 0.38
N THR A 11 6.23 -4.02 0.22
CA THR A 11 6.02 -2.57 0.18
C THR A 11 6.28 -1.92 1.54
N VAL A 12 5.83 -2.51 2.65
CA VAL A 12 6.06 -2.00 4.01
C VAL A 12 7.53 -2.02 4.38
N ASP A 13 8.25 -3.09 4.05
CA ASP A 13 9.69 -3.19 4.30
C ASP A 13 10.43 -2.08 3.54
N ARG A 14 10.06 -1.84 2.27
CA ARG A 14 10.62 -0.73 1.50
C ARG A 14 10.34 0.65 2.11
N LEU A 15 9.10 0.90 2.54
CA LEU A 15 8.72 2.16 3.18
C LEU A 15 9.49 2.39 4.50
N ARG A 16 9.71 1.32 5.27
CA ARG A 16 10.51 1.36 6.51
C ARG A 16 11.99 1.64 6.21
N ASP A 17 12.56 1.00 5.18
CA ASP A 17 13.94 1.24 4.76
C ASP A 17 14.19 2.70 4.34
N ASP A 18 13.18 3.32 3.71
CA ASP A 18 13.22 4.74 3.32
C ASP A 18 12.84 5.70 4.45
N GLY A 19 12.49 5.19 5.63
CA GLY A 19 12.07 6.00 6.78
C GLY A 19 10.77 6.76 6.56
N LEU A 20 9.90 6.29 5.66
CA LEU A 20 8.65 6.95 5.30
C LEU A 20 7.51 6.54 6.21
N GLY A 21 6.72 7.52 6.65
CA GLY A 21 5.45 7.28 7.31
C GLY A 21 4.42 6.76 6.31
N PHE A 22 3.60 5.80 6.72
CA PHE A 22 2.53 5.29 5.87
C PHE A 22 1.32 4.85 6.68
N ALA A 23 0.19 4.71 6.00
CA ALA A 23 -0.96 4.06 6.56
C ALA A 23 -1.75 3.23 5.53
N LEU A 24 -2.12 2.00 5.92
CA LEU A 24 -3.12 1.22 5.22
C LEU A 24 -4.48 1.95 5.15
N VAL A 25 -4.97 2.09 3.92
CA VAL A 25 -6.28 2.65 3.60
C VAL A 25 -7.07 1.66 2.73
N GLY A 26 -8.17 2.11 2.12
CA GLY A 26 -8.91 1.32 1.13
C GLY A 26 -9.62 0.08 1.69
N GLY A 27 -9.91 -0.87 0.80
CA GLY A 27 -10.76 -2.04 1.11
C GLY A 27 -10.17 -2.96 2.18
N LEU A 28 -8.84 -3.05 2.22
CA LEU A 28 -8.12 -3.87 3.19
C LEU A 28 -8.19 -3.27 4.60
N ALA A 29 -8.13 -1.94 4.74
CA ALA A 29 -8.32 -1.25 6.02
C ALA A 29 -9.74 -1.43 6.58
N VAL A 30 -10.75 -1.46 5.70
CA VAL A 30 -12.15 -1.69 6.09
C VAL A 30 -12.35 -3.13 6.58
N SER A 31 -11.64 -4.10 5.99
CA SER A 31 -11.71 -5.51 6.39
C SER A 31 -11.18 -5.79 7.80
N ALA A 32 -10.44 -4.85 8.41
CA ALA A 32 -10.10 -4.87 9.83
C ALA A 32 -11.29 -4.57 10.76
N HIS A 33 -12.37 -3.97 10.25
CA HIS A 33 -13.50 -3.45 11.02
C HIS A 33 -14.85 -4.09 10.67
N THR A 34 -14.97 -4.78 9.54
CA THR A 34 -16.21 -5.38 9.05
C THR A 34 -15.98 -6.76 8.44
N GLU A 35 -17.04 -7.48 8.07
CA GLU A 35 -16.91 -8.71 7.29
C GLU A 35 -16.03 -8.47 6.04
N PRO A 36 -14.97 -9.27 5.82
CA PRO A 36 -14.03 -9.04 4.74
C PRO A 36 -14.72 -9.05 3.38
N ARG A 37 -14.52 -8.00 2.58
CA ARG A 37 -14.81 -8.01 1.14
C ARG A 37 -13.59 -8.56 0.41
N VAL A 38 -13.81 -9.22 -0.74
CA VAL A 38 -12.70 -9.66 -1.60
C VAL A 38 -12.05 -8.42 -2.24
N THR A 39 -11.04 -7.87 -1.58
CA THR A 39 -10.06 -6.93 -2.16
C THR A 39 -8.83 -7.72 -2.59
N ARG A 40 -8.23 -7.31 -3.71
CA ARG A 40 -7.03 -7.95 -4.30
C ARG A 40 -5.89 -6.95 -4.47
N ASP A 41 -6.01 -5.82 -3.81
CA ASP A 41 -5.15 -4.65 -3.90
C ASP A 41 -4.73 -4.17 -2.51
N VAL A 42 -3.56 -3.53 -2.45
CA VAL A 42 -3.01 -2.88 -1.28
C VAL A 42 -3.03 -1.38 -1.50
N ASP A 43 -3.78 -0.64 -0.69
CA ASP A 43 -3.80 0.83 -0.75
C ASP A 43 -3.06 1.42 0.46
N LEU A 44 -2.01 2.21 0.20
CA LEU A 44 -1.24 2.89 1.25
C LEU A 44 -1.23 4.40 1.03
N ALA A 45 -1.68 5.17 2.02
CA ALA A 45 -1.33 6.56 2.14
C ALA A 45 0.13 6.66 2.61
N VAL A 46 0.94 7.49 1.96
CA VAL A 46 2.37 7.66 2.27
C VAL A 46 2.64 9.13 2.57
N ASP A 47 3.22 9.40 3.73
CA ASP A 47 3.61 10.74 4.13
C ASP A 47 4.94 11.10 3.46
N VAL A 48 4.84 11.98 2.45
CA VAL A 48 5.99 12.53 1.73
C VAL A 48 5.96 14.05 1.80
N THR A 49 7.12 14.65 2.05
CA THR A 49 7.25 16.11 2.17
C THR A 49 7.29 16.82 0.81
N HIS A 50 7.74 16.13 -0.25
CA HIS A 50 7.83 16.67 -1.61
C HIS A 50 7.85 15.53 -2.65
N ASP A 51 7.54 15.83 -3.91
CA ASP A 51 7.40 14.82 -4.97
C ASP A 51 8.68 14.01 -5.20
N ARG A 52 9.86 14.62 -5.03
CA ARG A 52 11.13 13.89 -5.14
C ARG A 52 11.25 12.70 -4.16
N GLN A 53 10.63 12.75 -2.98
CA GLN A 53 10.61 11.60 -2.06
C GLN A 53 9.74 10.48 -2.63
N ALA A 54 8.56 10.82 -3.16
CA ALA A 54 7.66 9.87 -3.80
C ALA A 54 8.31 9.24 -5.05
N GLU A 55 8.97 10.03 -5.90
CA GLU A 55 9.72 9.52 -7.05
C GLU A 55 10.86 8.59 -6.65
N CYS A 56 11.61 8.93 -5.59
CA CYS A 56 12.68 8.06 -5.07
C CYS A 56 12.12 6.72 -4.59
N LEU A 57 10.99 6.73 -3.87
CA LEU A 57 10.30 5.51 -3.44
C LEU A 57 9.86 4.67 -4.65
N VAL A 58 9.16 5.28 -5.61
CA VAL A 58 8.69 4.59 -6.82
C VAL A 58 9.87 3.97 -7.56
N ARG A 59 10.94 4.74 -7.82
CA ARG A 59 12.15 4.23 -8.49
C ARG A 59 12.77 3.05 -7.75
N ALA A 60 12.81 3.09 -6.43
CA ALA A 60 13.37 1.99 -5.65
C ALA A 60 12.50 0.73 -5.71
N LEU A 61 11.18 0.86 -5.73
CA LEU A 61 10.28 -0.27 -5.97
C LEU A 61 10.49 -0.86 -7.38
N LEU A 62 10.74 -0.03 -8.40
CA LEU A 62 11.08 -0.54 -9.74
C LEU A 62 12.40 -1.32 -9.77
N VAL A 63 13.39 -0.90 -8.97
CA VAL A 63 14.64 -1.67 -8.78
C VAL A 63 14.37 -3.00 -8.08
N GLN A 64 13.36 -3.07 -7.21
CA GLN A 64 12.84 -4.31 -6.62
C GLN A 64 11.87 -5.06 -7.54
N GLU A 65 11.91 -4.79 -8.85
CA GLU A 65 11.12 -5.48 -9.89
C GLU A 65 9.60 -5.24 -9.83
N PHE A 66 9.12 -4.29 -9.01
CA PHE A 66 7.75 -3.82 -9.13
C PHE A 66 7.53 -3.20 -10.51
N GLN A 67 6.36 -3.43 -11.09
CA GLN A 67 6.02 -2.86 -12.40
C GLN A 67 5.10 -1.65 -12.21
N LEU A 68 5.54 -0.49 -12.68
CA LEU A 68 4.70 0.70 -12.71
C LEU A 68 3.66 0.57 -13.83
N THR A 69 2.38 0.71 -13.49
CA THR A 69 1.27 0.59 -14.45
C THR A 69 0.52 1.89 -14.66
N ALA A 70 0.48 2.76 -13.66
CA ALA A 70 -0.05 4.11 -13.80
C ALA A 70 0.62 5.08 -12.82
N LEU A 71 0.78 6.32 -13.27
CA LEU A 71 1.06 7.48 -12.42
C LEU A 71 -0.08 8.47 -12.62
N LEU A 72 -0.55 9.03 -11.52
CA LEU A 72 -1.51 10.13 -11.53
C LEU A 72 -0.84 11.36 -10.93
N GLU A 73 -0.97 12.49 -11.63
CA GLU A 73 -0.48 13.80 -11.19
C GLU A 73 -1.66 14.75 -11.03
N HIS A 74 -1.53 15.70 -10.11
CA HIS A 74 -2.55 16.71 -9.89
C HIS A 74 -2.37 17.85 -10.89
N GLU A 75 -3.30 18.02 -11.84
CA GLU A 75 -3.16 18.95 -12.97
C GLU A 75 -2.85 20.40 -12.56
N VAL A 76 -3.38 20.86 -11.42
CA VAL A 76 -3.22 22.25 -10.96
C VAL A 76 -1.90 22.49 -10.24
N THR A 77 -1.39 21.49 -9.51
CA THR A 77 -0.22 21.66 -8.63
C THR A 77 1.02 20.95 -9.16
N GLY A 78 0.88 20.08 -10.16
CA GLY A 78 1.94 19.23 -10.70
C GLY A 78 2.40 18.14 -9.74
N ARG A 79 1.74 17.98 -8.58
CA ARG A 79 2.17 17.02 -7.56
C ARG A 79 1.86 15.60 -7.95
N LEU A 80 2.75 14.67 -7.59
CA LEU A 80 2.49 13.25 -7.77
C LEU A 80 1.38 12.81 -6.79
N VAL A 81 0.27 12.33 -7.32
CA VAL A 81 -0.92 11.94 -6.56
C VAL A 81 -0.88 10.48 -6.19
N THR A 82 -0.71 9.62 -7.20
CA THR A 82 -0.76 8.16 -7.03
C THR A 82 0.26 7.47 -7.93
N ALA A 83 0.89 6.42 -7.40
CA ALA A 83 1.59 5.43 -8.20
C ALA A 83 0.93 4.06 -8.03
N ARG A 84 0.50 3.46 -9.14
CA ARG A 84 -0.03 2.10 -9.18
C ARG A 84 1.03 1.13 -9.67
N LEU A 85 1.37 0.17 -8.82
CA LEU A 85 2.37 -0.84 -9.09
C LEU A 85 1.78 -2.25 -9.08
N ILE A 86 2.43 -3.18 -9.78
CA ILE A 86 2.21 -4.61 -9.62
C ILE A 86 3.43 -5.18 -8.89
N ALA A 87 3.19 -5.87 -7.78
CA ALA A 87 4.24 -6.54 -7.01
C ALA A 87 4.84 -7.72 -7.81
N PRO A 88 6.16 -8.01 -7.66
CA PRO A 88 6.87 -9.05 -8.40
C PRO A 88 6.56 -10.47 -7.86
N LEU A 89 5.29 -10.84 -7.84
CA LEU A 89 4.79 -12.09 -7.29
C LEU A 89 4.28 -13.03 -8.39
N ARG A 90 4.13 -14.31 -8.06
CA ARG A 90 3.53 -15.31 -8.97
C ARG A 90 2.10 -14.96 -9.36
N GLU A 91 1.34 -14.42 -8.41
CA GLU A 91 -0.01 -13.91 -8.63
C GLU A 91 0.03 -12.38 -8.60
N PRO A 92 -0.34 -11.69 -9.72
CA PRO A 92 -0.27 -10.24 -9.79
C PRO A 92 -1.11 -9.59 -8.69
N THR A 93 -0.46 -8.80 -7.85
CA THR A 93 -1.11 -8.05 -6.77
C THR A 93 -0.86 -6.57 -6.98
N ILE A 94 -1.93 -5.78 -7.01
CA ILE A 94 -1.86 -4.34 -7.23
C ILE A 94 -1.51 -3.66 -5.90
N VAL A 95 -0.61 -2.68 -5.97
CA VAL A 95 -0.24 -1.81 -4.86
C VAL A 95 -0.42 -0.36 -5.31
N ASP A 96 -1.34 0.36 -4.67
CA ASP A 96 -1.56 1.78 -4.86
C ASP A 96 -0.89 2.56 -3.73
N LEU A 97 0.02 3.47 -4.11
CA LEU A 97 0.66 4.42 -3.21
C LEU A 97 0.04 5.79 -3.42
N LEU A 98 -0.58 6.35 -2.38
CA LEU A 98 -1.25 7.65 -2.38
C LEU A 98 -0.39 8.67 -1.65
N PHE A 99 0.04 9.73 -2.34
CA PHE A 99 1.00 10.72 -1.82
C PHE A 99 0.37 12.09 -1.57
N ALA A 100 -0.35 12.62 -2.56
CA ALA A 100 -1.01 13.91 -2.51
C ALA A 100 -2.42 13.82 -3.11
N SER A 101 -3.12 12.73 -2.81
CA SER A 101 -4.41 12.38 -3.40
C SER A 101 -5.57 13.19 -2.83
N SER A 102 -5.53 13.43 -1.54
CA SER A 102 -6.53 14.15 -0.76
C SER A 102 -5.97 15.42 -0.10
N GLY A 103 -4.64 15.50 0.03
CA GLY A 103 -3.95 16.61 0.70
C GLY A 103 -3.92 16.47 2.22
N ILE A 104 -4.41 15.36 2.77
CA ILE A 104 -4.42 15.04 4.21
C ILE A 104 -3.68 13.73 4.53
N GLU A 105 -2.80 13.28 3.63
CA GLU A 105 -1.99 12.07 3.84
C GLU A 105 -1.19 12.10 5.15
N PRO A 106 -0.56 13.22 5.57
CA PRO A 106 0.11 13.30 6.87
C PRO A 106 -0.84 13.02 8.05
N GLU A 107 -2.06 13.54 8.00
CA GLU A 107 -3.09 13.31 9.02
C GLU A 107 -3.59 11.87 9.03
N ILE A 108 -3.74 11.26 7.85
CA ILE A 108 -4.10 9.84 7.70
C ILE A 108 -3.00 8.97 8.33
N VAL A 109 -1.73 9.24 8.03
CA VAL A 109 -0.59 8.51 8.61
C VAL A 109 -0.52 8.69 10.12
N ALA A 110 -0.71 9.91 10.62
CA ALA A 110 -0.68 10.21 12.06
C ALA A 110 -1.78 9.49 12.87
N ARG A 111 -2.93 9.20 12.23
CA ARG A 111 -4.14 8.63 12.85
C ARG A 111 -4.43 7.18 12.41
N GLY A 112 -3.61 6.60 11.55
CA GLY A 112 -3.82 5.28 10.95
C GLY A 112 -3.95 4.16 11.99
N TYR A 113 -4.82 3.19 11.70
CA TYR A 113 -5.23 2.15 12.66
C TYR A 113 -4.09 1.25 13.19
N HIS A 114 -3.10 0.94 12.35
CA HIS A 114 -1.97 0.07 12.71
C HIS A 114 -0.80 0.85 13.33
N ARG A 115 -1.01 2.11 13.75
CA ARG A 115 0.02 2.88 14.45
C ARG A 115 0.52 2.14 15.69
N GLY A 116 1.83 1.95 15.78
CA GLY A 116 2.47 1.22 16.87
C GLY A 116 2.18 -0.30 16.88
N ARG A 117 1.61 -0.83 15.79
CA ARG A 117 1.34 -2.26 15.59
C ARG A 117 2.11 -2.74 14.36
N ASP A 118 2.41 -4.04 14.33
CA ASP A 118 2.96 -4.63 13.12
C ASP A 118 1.83 -4.94 12.13
N LEU A 119 1.68 -4.08 11.13
CA LEU A 119 0.64 -4.17 10.12
C LEU A 119 0.61 -5.54 9.42
N VAL A 120 1.79 -6.10 9.09
CA VAL A 120 1.90 -7.39 8.41
C VAL A 120 1.35 -8.51 9.29
N SER A 121 1.69 -8.52 10.58
CA SER A 121 1.16 -9.47 11.55
C SER A 121 -0.33 -9.30 11.83
N GLU A 122 -0.85 -8.08 11.77
CA GLU A 122 -2.29 -7.81 11.92
C GLU A 122 -3.09 -8.32 10.72
N LEU A 123 -2.52 -8.27 9.51
CA LEU A 123 -3.18 -8.72 8.28
C LEU A 123 -3.62 -10.19 8.34
N GLN A 124 -2.81 -11.05 8.97
CA GLN A 124 -3.12 -12.47 9.16
C GLN A 124 -4.39 -12.69 10.00
N ARG A 125 -4.76 -11.73 10.86
CA ARG A 125 -6.02 -11.76 11.62
C ARG A 125 -7.21 -11.29 10.80
N TRP A 126 -6.99 -10.42 9.81
CA TRP A 126 -8.06 -9.82 9.00
C TRP A 126 -8.42 -10.65 7.78
N LEU A 127 -7.45 -11.37 7.22
CA LEU A 127 -7.67 -12.23 6.07
C LEU A 127 -8.16 -13.62 6.51
N PRO A 128 -9.33 -14.07 6.05
CA PRO A 128 -9.77 -15.44 6.30
C PRO A 128 -8.77 -16.42 5.66
N SER A 129 -8.48 -17.53 6.34
CA SER A 129 -7.68 -18.61 5.74
C SER A 129 -8.32 -19.05 4.42
N PRO A 130 -7.53 -19.33 3.37
CA PRO A 130 -8.08 -19.76 2.09
C PRO A 130 -8.94 -21.00 2.32
N ARG A 131 -10.24 -20.89 2.05
CA ARG A 131 -11.13 -22.05 2.07
C ARG A 131 -10.69 -22.94 0.93
N HIS A 132 -10.18 -24.13 1.26
CA HIS A 132 -9.92 -25.15 0.25
C HIS A 132 -11.22 -25.44 -0.51
N PRO A 133 -11.23 -25.43 -1.85
CA PRO A 133 -12.40 -25.89 -2.59
C PRO A 133 -12.63 -27.35 -2.19
N ARG A 134 -13.82 -27.64 -1.66
CA ARG A 134 -14.25 -29.04 -1.47
C ARG A 134 -14.37 -29.63 -2.88
N GLY A 135 -13.65 -30.73 -3.12
CA GLY A 135 -13.65 -31.46 -4.37
C GLY A 135 -14.98 -32.11 -4.71
#